data_AF-A0A9X3IZJ0-F1
#
_entry.id   AF-A0A9X3IZJ0-F1
#
_cell.length_a   1.000
_cell.length_b   1.000
_cell.length_c   1.000
_cell.angle_alpha   90.00
_cell.angle_beta   90.00
_cell.angle_gamma   90.00
#
_symmetry.space_group_name_H-M   'P 1'
#
loop_
_entity.id
_entity.type
_entity.pdbx_description
1 polymer ?
#
loop_
_entity_poly.entity_id
_entity_poly.type
_entity_poly.pdbx_seq_one_letter_code
_entity_poly.pdbx_strand_id
1 'polypeptide(L)'
;MQQQNTPDHAPASAGCALRLFWMLIGNAIVYASLATIAMNGEAFPSALDGVVWLTVALTIVARRVDITRWAGKTASGEPATLAHWRRYAITVVALTALASVLAHVIAASSAS
;
A
#
# COMPACT_ATOMS: atom_id res chain seq x y z
N MET A 1 26.86 -34.21 -1.33
CA MET A 1 26.96 -32.75 -1.60
C MET A 1 26.22 -32.49 -2.91
N GLN A 2 24.95 -32.11 -2.85
CA GLN A 2 24.18 -31.81 -4.07
C GLN A 2 24.59 -30.42 -4.57
N GLN A 3 25.20 -30.38 -5.76
CA GLN A 3 25.46 -29.16 -6.53
C GLN A 3 24.13 -28.42 -6.74
N GLN A 4 24.01 -27.24 -6.12
CA GLN A 4 22.97 -26.27 -6.45
C GLN A 4 23.30 -25.71 -7.83
N ASN A 5 22.67 -26.27 -8.86
CA ASN A 5 22.59 -25.65 -10.18
C ASN A 5 21.93 -24.29 -10.03
N THR A 6 22.70 -23.21 -10.16
CA THR A 6 22.23 -21.83 -10.17
C THR A 6 21.56 -21.56 -11.52
N PRO A 7 20.23 -21.32 -11.59
CA PRO A 7 19.67 -20.60 -12.71
C PRO A 7 19.93 -19.11 -12.46
N ASP A 8 20.34 -18.39 -13.50
CA ASP A 8 20.45 -16.92 -13.50
C ASP A 8 19.16 -16.27 -12.97
N HIS A 9 19.12 -15.97 -11.66
CA HIS A 9 17.98 -15.34 -11.02
C HIS A 9 18.17 -13.82 -11.04
N ALA A 10 17.21 -13.14 -11.67
CA ALA A 10 17.09 -11.68 -11.74
C ALA A 10 17.48 -10.97 -10.42
N PRO A 11 18.09 -9.78 -10.49
CA PRO A 11 18.78 -9.18 -9.34
C PRO A 11 17.82 -8.91 -8.18
N ALA A 12 18.12 -9.51 -7.03
CA ALA A 12 17.40 -9.36 -5.76
C ALA A 12 17.17 -7.89 -5.34
N SER A 13 17.92 -6.94 -5.90
CA SER A 13 17.83 -5.50 -5.64
C SER A 13 16.51 -4.87 -6.09
N ALA A 14 15.97 -5.26 -7.24
CA ALA A 14 14.81 -4.57 -7.78
C ALA A 14 13.47 -5.01 -7.12
N GLY A 15 13.43 -6.19 -6.51
CA GLY A 15 12.31 -6.63 -5.67
C GLY A 15 12.33 -5.91 -4.32
N CYS A 16 13.52 -5.70 -3.77
CA CYS A 16 13.71 -4.85 -2.58
C CYS A 16 13.31 -3.40 -2.86
N ALA A 17 13.73 -2.83 -3.99
CA ALA A 17 13.36 -1.47 -4.39
C ALA A 17 11.85 -1.31 -4.60
N LEU A 18 11.19 -2.28 -5.25
CA LEU A 18 9.73 -2.29 -5.39
C LEU A 18 9.03 -2.36 -4.03
N ARG A 19 9.60 -3.14 -3.09
CA ARG A 19 9.10 -3.28 -1.73
C ARG A 19 9.16 -2.00 -0.93
N LEU A 20 10.29 -1.29 -1.02
CA LEU A 20 10.47 0.03 -0.44
C LEU A 20 9.55 1.06 -1.10
N PHE A 21 9.43 1.01 -2.43
CA PHE A 21 8.56 1.91 -3.18
C PHE A 21 7.11 1.82 -2.69
N TRP A 22 6.50 0.63 -2.66
CA TRP A 22 5.10 0.53 -2.25
C TRP A 22 4.90 0.78 -0.74
N MET A 23 5.83 0.36 0.12
CA MET A 23 5.72 0.61 1.58
C MET A 23 5.94 2.07 1.94
N LEU A 24 6.84 2.77 1.26
CA LEU A 24 7.21 4.13 1.65
C LEU A 24 6.37 5.15 0.89
N ILE A 25 6.38 5.09 -0.44
CA ILE A 25 5.75 6.12 -1.28
C ILE A 25 4.23 5.99 -1.24
N GLY A 26 3.69 4.77 -1.33
CA GLY A 26 2.25 4.54 -1.24
C GLY A 26 1.66 5.05 0.08
N ASN A 27 2.28 4.68 1.21
CA ASN A 27 1.82 5.11 2.53
C ASN A 27 2.04 6.62 2.75
N ALA A 28 3.17 7.19 2.30
CA ALA A 28 3.43 8.62 2.43
C ALA A 28 2.39 9.47 1.70
N ILE A 29 2.01 9.09 0.48
CA ILE A 29 0.96 9.81 -0.28
C ILE A 29 -0.39 9.71 0.41
N VAL A 30 -0.76 8.53 0.94
CA VAL A 30 -2.02 8.34 1.69
C VAL A 30 -2.03 9.20 2.95
N TYR A 31 -0.97 9.17 3.77
CA TYR A 31 -0.89 9.96 5.00
C TYR A 31 -0.88 11.47 4.72
N ALA A 32 -0.13 11.92 3.72
CA ALA A 32 -0.11 13.33 3.33
C ALA A 32 -1.50 13.79 2.88
N SER A 33 -2.18 13.00 2.04
CA SER A 33 -3.52 13.35 1.54
C SER A 33 -4.55 13.42 2.67
N LEU A 34 -4.55 12.45 3.58
CA LEU A 34 -5.46 12.44 4.74
C LEU A 34 -5.18 13.60 5.70
N ALA A 35 -3.91 13.93 5.94
CA ALA A 35 -3.53 15.09 6.75
C ALA A 35 -4.01 16.39 6.10
N THR A 36 -3.85 16.54 4.78
CA THR A 36 -4.34 17.71 4.05
C THR A 36 -5.86 17.83 4.13
N ILE A 37 -6.61 16.73 3.99
CA ILE A 37 -8.09 16.74 4.17
C ILE A 37 -8.44 17.24 5.57
N ALA A 38 -7.82 16.67 6.60
CA ALA A 38 -8.11 17.00 7.99
C ALA A 38 -7.72 18.45 8.36
N MET A 39 -6.65 18.98 7.78
CA MET A 39 -6.15 20.33 8.09
C MET A 39 -6.84 21.43 7.30
N ASN A 40 -7.22 21.17 6.05
CA ASN A 40 -7.79 22.19 5.16
C ASN A 40 -9.31 22.26 5.20
N GLY A 41 -9.98 21.35 5.91
CA GLY A 41 -11.45 21.37 5.98
C GLY A 41 -12.13 20.96 4.68
N GLU A 42 -11.48 20.13 3.86
CA GLU A 42 -11.99 19.75 2.53
C GLU A 42 -13.37 19.07 2.65
N ALA A 43 -14.31 19.46 1.78
CA ALA A 43 -15.64 18.89 1.77
C ALA A 43 -15.66 17.50 1.13
N PHE A 44 -16.49 16.59 1.65
CA PHE A 44 -16.67 15.25 1.08
C PHE A 44 -17.72 15.25 -0.05
N PRO A 45 -17.44 14.67 -1.24
CA PRO A 45 -16.17 14.09 -1.68
C PRO A 45 -15.17 15.13 -2.23
N SER A 46 -13.88 14.93 -1.94
CA SER A 46 -12.78 15.79 -2.39
C SER A 46 -11.93 15.12 -3.49
N ALA A 47 -11.14 15.93 -4.22
CA ALA A 47 -10.16 15.39 -5.17
C ALA A 47 -9.09 14.53 -4.47
N LEU A 48 -8.78 14.83 -3.21
CA LEU A 48 -7.82 14.08 -2.40
C LEU A 48 -8.33 12.67 -2.06
N ASP A 49 -9.64 12.47 -1.93
CA ASP A 49 -10.22 11.12 -1.79
C ASP A 49 -9.88 10.27 -3.02
N GLY A 50 -9.97 10.85 -4.22
CA GLY A 50 -9.56 10.20 -5.46
C GLY A 50 -8.08 9.79 -5.44
N VAL A 51 -7.19 10.68 -4.97
CA VAL A 51 -5.76 10.42 -4.84
C VAL A 51 -5.47 9.30 -3.82
N VAL A 52 -6.13 9.32 -2.66
CA VAL A 52 -6.00 8.28 -1.63
C VAL A 52 -6.39 6.92 -2.20
N TRP A 53 -7.58 6.82 -2.78
CA TRP A 53 -8.10 5.55 -3.28
C TRP A 53 -7.31 5.01 -4.48
N LEU A 54 -6.88 5.88 -5.39
CA LEU A 54 -6.00 5.52 -6.49
C LEU A 54 -4.65 4.99 -5.98
N THR A 55 -4.06 5.66 -4.99
CA THR A 55 -2.77 5.25 -4.40
C THR A 55 -2.89 3.89 -3.70
N VAL A 56 -3.98 3.66 -2.95
CA VAL A 56 -4.26 2.35 -2.34
C VAL A 56 -4.39 1.25 -3.40
N ALA A 57 -5.16 1.50 -4.46
CA ALA A 57 -5.31 0.54 -5.54
C ALA A 57 -3.97 0.19 -6.20
N LEU A 58 -3.14 1.20 -6.50
CA LEU A 58 -1.81 1.01 -7.07
C LEU A 58 -0.90 0.23 -6.11
N THR A 59 -0.93 0.52 -4.81
CA THR A 59 -0.14 -0.18 -3.78
C THR A 59 -0.52 -1.66 -3.70
N ILE A 60 -1.82 -1.97 -3.73
CA ILE A 60 -2.33 -3.34 -3.71
C ILE A 60 -1.91 -4.12 -4.96
N VAL A 61 -1.99 -3.48 -6.14
CA VAL A 61 -1.56 -4.10 -7.41
C VAL A 61 -0.05 -4.29 -7.42
N ALA A 62 0.74 -3.31 -7.00
CA ALA A 62 2.19 -3.42 -6.87
C ALA A 62 2.57 -4.60 -5.96
N ARG A 63 1.86 -4.78 -4.84
CA ARG A 63 2.05 -5.93 -3.95
C ARG A 63 1.71 -7.27 -4.62
N ARG A 64 0.69 -7.32 -5.48
CA ARG A 64 0.37 -8.53 -6.26
C ARG A 64 1.47 -8.85 -7.27
N VAL A 65 1.99 -7.83 -7.95
CA VAL A 65 3.09 -7.98 -8.93
C VAL A 65 4.38 -8.43 -8.25
N ASP A 66 4.70 -7.88 -7.07
CA ASP A 66 5.82 -8.31 -6.22
C ASP A 66 5.71 -9.81 -5.87
N ILE A 67 4.54 -10.27 -5.44
CA ILE A 67 4.32 -11.68 -5.08
C ILE A 67 4.41 -12.59 -6.32
N THR A 68 3.79 -12.20 -7.44
CA THR A 68 3.65 -13.07 -8.63
C THR A 68 4.87 -13.10 -9.55
N ARG A 69 5.59 -11.97 -9.71
CA ARG A 69 6.75 -11.88 -10.62
C ARG A 69 8.10 -11.99 -9.94
N TRP A 70 8.20 -11.72 -8.64
CA TRP A 70 9.48 -11.61 -7.94
C TRP A 70 9.63 -12.62 -6.79
N ALA A 71 8.73 -13.61 -6.73
CA ALA A 71 8.66 -14.60 -5.65
C ALA A 71 8.72 -13.92 -4.26
N GLY A 72 8.00 -12.81 -4.11
CA GLY A 72 8.05 -11.96 -2.92
C GLY A 72 7.85 -12.78 -1.65
N LYS A 73 8.90 -12.89 -0.83
CA LYS A 73 8.84 -13.58 0.46
C LYS A 73 8.00 -12.77 1.45
N THR A 74 7.28 -13.41 2.36
CA THR A 74 6.68 -12.79 3.54
C THR A 74 7.77 -12.13 4.41
N ALA A 75 7.40 -11.33 5.40
CA ALA A 75 8.37 -10.75 6.34
C ALA A 75 9.16 -11.83 7.12
N SER A 76 8.60 -13.05 7.21
CA SER A 76 9.23 -14.23 7.81
C SER A 76 10.09 -15.06 6.83
N GLY A 77 10.23 -14.65 5.58
CA GLY A 77 11.06 -15.35 4.59
C GLY A 77 10.37 -16.49 3.82
N GLU A 78 9.08 -16.74 4.08
CA GLU A 78 8.30 -17.78 3.41
C GLU A 78 7.70 -17.28 2.08
N PRO A 79 7.43 -18.16 1.10
CA PRO A 79 6.75 -17.76 -0.13
C PRO A 79 5.37 -17.16 0.17
N ALA A 80 5.15 -15.89 -0.18
CA ALA A 80 3.86 -15.25 0.07
C ALA A 80 2.79 -15.84 -0.86
N THR A 81 1.73 -16.42 -0.27
CA THR A 81 0.60 -16.93 -1.04
C THR A 81 -0.41 -15.83 -1.37
N LEU A 82 -1.23 -16.04 -2.41
CA LEU A 82 -2.31 -15.10 -2.77
C LEU A 82 -3.35 -14.90 -1.64
N ALA A 83 -3.46 -15.84 -0.70
CA ALA A 83 -4.29 -15.70 0.49
C ALA A 83 -3.78 -14.58 1.43
N HIS A 84 -2.45 -14.48 1.61
CA HIS A 84 -1.83 -13.40 2.38
C HIS A 84 -2.03 -12.04 1.70
N TRP A 85 -1.90 -12.00 0.37
CA TRP A 85 -2.21 -10.80 -0.40
C TRP A 85 -3.66 -10.34 -0.20
N ARG A 86 -4.63 -11.27 -0.26
CA ARG A 86 -6.05 -10.92 -0.10
C ARG A 86 -6.34 -10.36 1.30
N ARG A 87 -5.76 -10.96 2.34
CA ARG A 87 -5.90 -10.49 3.72
C ARG A 87 -5.28 -9.09 3.88
N TYR A 88 -4.08 -8.88 3.33
CA TYR A 88 -3.43 -7.58 3.32
C TYR A 88 -4.27 -6.52 2.60
N ALA A 89 -4.78 -6.81 1.40
CA ALA A 89 -5.60 -5.88 0.64
C ALA A 89 -6.88 -5.49 1.40
N ILE A 90 -7.57 -6.46 2.01
CA ILE A 90 -8.76 -6.20 2.84
C ILE A 90 -8.40 -5.31 4.03
N THR A 91 -7.33 -5.61 4.75
CA THR A 91 -6.90 -4.81 5.90
C THR A 91 -6.56 -3.38 5.49
N VAL A 92 -5.83 -3.18 4.39
CA VAL A 92 -5.49 -1.83 3.90
C VAL A 92 -6.74 -1.06 3.50
N VAL A 93 -7.64 -1.66 2.71
CA VAL A 93 -8.89 -1.01 2.29
C VAL A 93 -9.74 -0.63 3.49
N ALA A 94 -9.90 -1.52 4.46
CA ALA A 94 -10.71 -1.25 5.66
C ALA A 94 -10.10 -0.13 6.51
N LEU A 95 -8.78 -0.15 6.75
CA LEU A 95 -8.11 0.90 7.50
C LEU A 95 -8.13 2.25 6.77
N THR A 96 -7.93 2.27 5.45
CA THR A 96 -8.01 3.52 4.68
C THR A 96 -9.42 4.08 4.63
N ALA A 97 -10.45 3.24 4.51
CA ALA A 97 -11.84 3.69 4.58
C ALA A 97 -12.13 4.37 5.93
N LEU A 98 -11.77 3.71 7.04
CA LEU A 98 -11.93 4.25 8.39
C LEU A 98 -11.16 5.56 8.56
N ALA A 99 -9.92 5.62 8.11
CA ALA A 99 -9.10 6.83 8.20
C ALA A 99 -9.66 7.98 7.36
N SER A 100 -10.21 7.70 6.18
CA SER A 100 -10.83 8.72 5.31
C SER A 100 -12.07 9.31 5.99
N VAL A 101 -12.93 8.47 6.56
CA VAL A 101 -14.10 8.93 7.32
C VAL A 101 -13.68 9.79 8.51
N LEU A 102 -12.67 9.35 9.28
CA LEU A 102 -12.16 10.11 10.41
C LEU A 102 -11.58 11.47 9.99
N ALA A 103 -10.84 11.53 8.87
CA ALA A 103 -10.28 12.78 8.36
C ALA A 103 -11.39 13.80 8.03
N HIS A 104 -12.47 13.36 7.39
CA HIS A 104 -13.62 14.21 7.08
C HIS A 104 -14.42 14.62 8.32
N VAL A 105 -14.54 13.74 9.32
CA VAL A 105 -15.17 14.09 10.61
C VAL A 105 -14.37 15.18 11.33
N ILE A 106 -13.04 15.05 11.36
CA ILE A 106 -12.15 16.05 11.96
C ILE A 106 -12.26 17.37 11.20
N ALA A 107 -12.16 17.34 9.87
CA ALA A 107 -12.33 18.49 9.00
C ALA A 107 -13.65 19.24 9.27
N ALA A 108 -14.76 18.51 9.31
CA ALA A 108 -16.09 19.07 9.60
C ALA A 108 -16.18 19.71 10.99
N SER A 109 -15.58 19.08 12.01
CA SER A 109 -15.54 19.63 13.37
C SER A 109 -14.67 20.88 13.53
N SER A 110 -13.68 21.06 12.66
CA SER A 110 -12.83 22.26 12.65
C SER A 110 -13.44 23.45 11.90
N ALA A 111 -14.47 23.20 11.10
CA ALA A 111 -15.18 24.23 10.33
C ALA A 111 -16.41 24.82 11.05
N SER A 112 -16.81 24.22 12.18
CA SER A 112 -17.93 24.66 13.06
C SER A 112 -17.45 25.52 14.22
#